data_AF-A0A2D6FMT6-F1
#
_entry.id   AF-A0A2D6FMT6-F1
#
_cell.length_a   1.000
_cell.length_b   1.000
_cell.length_c   1.000
_cell.angle_alpha   90.00
_cell.angle_beta   90.00
_cell.angle_gamma   90.00
#
_symmetry.space_group_name_H-M   'P 1'
#
loop_
_entity.id
_entity.type
_entity.pdbx_description
1 polymer ?
#
loop_
_entity_poly.entity_id
_entity_poly.type
_entity_poly.pdbx_seq_one_letter_code
_entity_poly.pdbx_strand_id
1 'polypeptide(L)'
;MEEGRDKRFLKAESKKTMVKLFKCYLTSLEDLRYQHQLALNKLKNQLSPEQIEILNYLDFNHYSLLRKRVLDTGNEGVRDLHNFLDNFDIKLKDNI
;
A
#
# COMPACT_ATOMS: atom_id res chain seq x y z
N MET A 1 25.11 17.19 12.82
CA MET A 1 24.59 18.36 12.09
C MET A 1 23.08 18.34 12.25
N GLU A 2 22.49 19.42 12.75
CA GLU A 2 21.05 19.49 12.99
C GLU A 2 20.29 19.48 11.65
N GLU A 3 19.26 18.64 11.51
CA GLU A 3 18.49 18.54 10.26
C GLU A 3 17.74 19.85 9.99
N GLY A 4 17.95 20.45 8.82
CA GLY A 4 17.29 21.70 8.43
C GLY A 4 15.76 21.59 8.45
N ARG A 5 15.07 22.65 8.90
CA ARG A 5 13.61 22.72 9.00
C ARG A 5 12.92 22.31 7.68
N ASP A 6 13.44 22.81 6.58
CA ASP A 6 12.93 22.60 5.22
C ASP A 6 12.99 21.13 4.79
N LYS A 7 14.13 20.46 5.05
CA LYS A 7 14.30 19.03 4.81
C LYS A 7 13.32 18.21 5.65
N ARG A 8 13.17 18.54 6.94
CA ARG A 8 12.20 17.87 7.83
C ARG A 8 10.77 17.99 7.32
N PHE A 9 10.38 19.20 6.90
CA PHE A 9 9.05 19.46 6.34
C PHE A 9 8.83 18.63 5.07
N LEU A 10 9.77 18.65 4.12
CA LEU A 10 9.68 17.88 2.89
C LEU A 10 9.55 16.38 3.16
N LYS A 11 10.41 15.81 4.01
CA LYS A 11 10.34 14.39 4.40
C LYS A 11 8.98 14.01 4.99
N ALA A 12 8.39 14.89 5.81
CA ALA A 12 7.10 14.67 6.44
C ALA A 12 5.95 14.67 5.41
N GLU A 13 5.89 15.68 4.53
CA GLU A 13 4.85 15.78 3.51
C GLU A 13 4.97 14.70 2.44
N SER A 14 6.20 14.33 2.04
CA SER A 14 6.41 13.21 1.13
C SER A 14 5.99 11.88 1.75
N LYS A 15 6.34 11.63 3.02
CA LYS A 15 5.88 10.45 3.77
C LYS A 15 4.36 10.40 3.82
N LYS A 16 3.70 11.51 4.12
CA LYS A 16 2.23 11.60 4.19
C LYS A 16 1.58 11.24 2.85
N THR A 17 2.12 11.77 1.76
CA THR A 17 1.65 11.48 0.40
C THR A 17 1.84 10.00 0.05
N MET A 18 3.02 9.44 0.34
CA MET A 18 3.31 8.02 0.15
C MET A 18 2.36 7.13 0.96
N VAL A 19 2.18 7.41 2.25
CA VAL A 19 1.25 6.66 3.11
C VAL A 19 -0.18 6.72 2.58
N LYS A 20 -0.63 7.87 2.06
CA LYS A 20 -1.95 7.99 1.42
C LYS A 20 -2.08 7.07 0.21
N LEU A 21 -1.04 6.98 -0.62
CA LEU A 21 -1.01 6.08 -1.78
C LEU A 21 -1.12 4.61 -1.36
N PHE A 22 -0.30 4.16 -0.41
CA PHE A 22 -0.35 2.75 0.03
C PHE A 22 -1.66 2.41 0.73
N LYS A 23 -2.26 3.33 1.49
CA LYS A 23 -3.60 3.13 2.04
C LYS A 23 -4.64 2.95 0.94
N CYS A 24 -4.55 3.71 -0.15
CA CYS A 24 -5.44 3.52 -1.31
C CYS A 24 -5.29 2.11 -1.91
N TYR A 25 -4.07 1.60 -2.05
CA TYR A 25 -3.85 0.22 -2.50
C TYR A 25 -4.40 -0.84 -1.54
N LEU A 26 -4.29 -0.62 -0.23
CA LEU A 26 -4.89 -1.53 0.76
C LEU A 26 -6.42 -1.56 0.63
N THR A 27 -7.05 -0.39 0.46
CA THR A 27 -8.50 -0.32 0.22
C THR A 27 -8.89 -1.01 -1.07
N SER A 28 -8.17 -0.79 -2.18
CA SER A 28 -8.43 -1.49 -3.43
C SER A 28 -8.27 -3.01 -3.32
N LEU A 29 -7.30 -3.48 -2.52
CA LEU A 29 -7.10 -4.91 -2.26
C LEU A 29 -8.24 -5.51 -1.41
N GLU A 30 -8.74 -4.75 -0.43
CA GLU A 30 -9.92 -5.12 0.37
C GLU A 30 -11.17 -5.23 -0.53
N ASP A 31 -11.40 -4.24 -1.37
CA ASP A 31 -12.50 -4.25 -2.34
C ASP A 31 -12.39 -5.43 -3.31
N LEU A 32 -11.19 -5.72 -3.82
CA LEU A 32 -10.95 -6.86 -4.70
C LEU A 32 -11.28 -8.18 -4.02
N ARG A 33 -10.86 -8.37 -2.76
CA ARG A 33 -11.20 -9.56 -1.98
C ARG A 33 -12.71 -9.69 -1.79
N TYR A 34 -13.39 -8.58 -1.50
CA TYR A 34 -14.83 -8.58 -1.35
C TYR A 34 -15.54 -8.97 -2.66
N GLN A 35 -15.16 -8.38 -3.79
CA GLN A 35 -15.73 -8.72 -5.10
C GLN A 35 -15.47 -10.18 -5.49
N HIS A 36 -14.26 -10.68 -5.20
CA HIS A 36 -13.91 -12.10 -5.39
C HIS A 36 -14.84 -13.02 -4.58
N GLN A 37 -15.06 -12.71 -3.31
CA GLN A 37 -15.97 -13.48 -2.46
C GLN A 37 -17.42 -13.42 -2.96
N LEU A 38 -17.89 -12.26 -3.44
CA LEU A 38 -19.21 -12.15 -4.06
C LEU A 38 -19.32 -13.00 -5.34
N ALA A 39 -18.28 -13.04 -6.17
CA ALA A 39 -18.25 -13.88 -7.36
C ALA A 39 -18.34 -15.36 -7.01
N LEU A 40 -17.53 -15.84 -6.05
CA LEU A 40 -17.62 -17.22 -5.57
C LEU A 40 -19.02 -17.54 -5.00
N ASN A 41 -19.61 -16.63 -4.24
CA ASN A 41 -20.94 -16.82 -3.68
C ASN A 41 -22.02 -16.99 -4.76
N LYS A 42 -21.93 -16.28 -5.89
CA LYS A 42 -22.86 -16.43 -7.02
C LYS A 42 -22.74 -17.81 -7.69
N LEU A 43 -21.55 -18.41 -7.67
CA LEU A 43 -21.26 -19.71 -8.29
C LEU A 43 -21.63 -20.91 -7.42
N LYS A 44 -21.90 -20.71 -6.12
CA LYS A 44 -22.22 -21.80 -5.16
C LYS A 44 -23.42 -22.66 -5.56
N ASN A 45 -24.36 -22.11 -6.32
CA ASN A 45 -25.54 -22.87 -6.79
C ASN A 45 -25.26 -23.68 -8.07
N GLN A 46 -24.12 -23.46 -8.73
CA GLN A 46 -23.78 -24.04 -10.02
C GLN A 46 -22.60 -25.01 -9.94
N LEU A 47 -21.73 -24.83 -8.95
CA LEU A 47 -20.49 -25.59 -8.81
C LEU A 47 -20.48 -26.35 -7.48
N SER A 48 -19.76 -27.47 -7.47
CA SER A 48 -19.48 -28.21 -6.24
C SER A 48 -18.60 -27.39 -5.29
N PRO A 49 -18.63 -27.67 -3.97
CA PRO A 49 -17.76 -27.00 -3.00
C PRO A 49 -16.27 -27.11 -3.35
N GLU A 50 -15.84 -28.24 -3.89
CA GLU A 50 -14.44 -28.48 -4.27
C GLU A 50 -14.01 -27.62 -5.47
N GLN A 51 -14.89 -27.44 -6.46
CA GLN A 51 -14.65 -26.50 -7.56
C GLN A 51 -14.60 -25.04 -7.08
N ILE A 52 -15.46 -24.67 -6.13
CA ILE A 52 -15.45 -23.32 -5.54
C ILE A 52 -14.12 -23.06 -4.80
N GLU A 53 -13.61 -24.05 -4.08
CA GLU A 53 -12.34 -23.92 -3.37
C GLU A 53 -11.16 -23.79 -4.33
N ILE A 54 -11.13 -24.56 -5.43
CA ILE A 54 -10.12 -24.42 -6.48
C ILE A 54 -10.14 -23.01 -7.10
N LEU A 55 -11.33 -22.42 -7.27
CA LEU A 55 -11.49 -21.05 -7.77
C LEU A 55 -11.20 -19.97 -6.74
N ASN A 56 -11.08 -20.34 -5.45
CA ASN A 56 -10.83 -19.41 -4.35
C ASN A 56 -9.37 -18.96 -4.26
N TYR A 57 -8.85 -18.40 -5.35
CA TYR A 57 -7.46 -17.98 -5.46
C TYR A 57 -7.08 -16.85 -4.49
N LEU A 58 -8.01 -15.92 -4.24
CA LEU A 58 -7.81 -14.82 -3.29
C LEU A 58 -8.38 -15.20 -1.91
N ASP A 59 -7.97 -16.37 -1.42
CA ASP A 59 -8.25 -16.83 -0.08
C ASP A 59 -7.61 -15.92 0.99
N PHE A 60 -7.86 -16.23 2.26
CA PHE A 60 -7.32 -15.44 3.36
C PHE A 60 -5.79 -15.37 3.34
N ASN A 61 -5.12 -16.48 2.99
CA ASN A 61 -3.67 -16.57 3.02
C ASN A 61 -3.04 -15.74 1.91
N HIS A 62 -3.50 -15.88 0.67
CA HIS A 62 -3.04 -15.07 -0.47
C HIS A 62 -3.34 -13.59 -0.26
N TYR A 63 -4.56 -13.25 0.17
CA TYR A 63 -4.89 -11.86 0.50
C TYR A 63 -3.94 -11.29 1.56
N SER A 64 -3.66 -12.04 2.63
CA SER A 64 -2.79 -11.58 3.72
C SER A 64 -1.35 -11.40 3.26
N LEU A 65 -0.85 -12.28 2.38
CA LEU A 65 0.46 -12.15 1.76
C LEU A 65 0.55 -10.89 0.88
N LEU A 66 -0.46 -10.63 0.05
CA LEU A 66 -0.53 -9.43 -0.79
C LEU A 66 -0.60 -8.16 0.06
N ARG A 67 -1.42 -8.16 1.12
CA ARG A 67 -1.53 -7.04 2.06
C ARG A 67 -0.19 -6.73 2.72
N LYS A 68 0.50 -7.77 3.21
CA LYS A 68 1.83 -7.63 3.80
C LYS A 68 2.81 -7.04 2.80
N ARG A 69 2.82 -7.53 1.55
CA ARG A 69 3.67 -7.01 0.48
C ARG A 69 3.45 -5.51 0.23
N VAL A 70 2.19 -5.07 0.14
CA VAL A 70 1.86 -3.63 -0.03
C VAL A 70 2.41 -2.79 1.12
N LEU A 71 2.29 -3.27 2.37
CA LEU A 71 2.81 -2.57 3.55
C LEU A 71 4.34 -2.54 3.58
N ASP A 72 4.99 -3.68 3.32
CA ASP A 72 6.45 -3.80 3.33
C ASP A 72 7.08 -2.91 2.27
N THR A 73 6.58 -2.97 1.03
CA THR A 73 7.01 -2.08 -0.07
C THR A 73 6.76 -0.61 0.26
N GLY A 74 5.64 -0.29 0.89
CA GLY A 74 5.35 1.09 1.28
C GLY A 74 6.29 1.64 2.35
N ASN A 75 6.60 0.82 3.36
CA ASN A 75 7.53 1.17 4.42
C ASN A 75 8.97 1.29 3.89
N GLU A 76 9.37 0.42 2.95
CA GLU A 76 10.65 0.51 2.27
C GLU A 76 10.75 1.77 1.41
N GLY A 77 9.75 2.05 0.56
CA GLY A 77 9.75 3.25 -0.27
C GLY A 77 9.82 4.56 0.53
N VAL A 78 9.21 4.63 1.71
CA VAL A 78 9.36 5.79 2.62
C VAL A 78 10.80 5.90 3.14
N ARG A 79 11.41 4.78 3.56
CA ARG A 79 12.80 4.77 4.05
C ARG A 79 13.77 5.18 2.95
N ASP A 80 13.63 4.63 1.76
CA ASP A 80 14.49 4.93 0.61
C ASP A 80 14.38 6.40 0.21
N LEU A 81 13.17 6.95 0.19
CA LEU A 81 12.96 8.37 -0.07
C LEU A 81 13.64 9.25 0.98
N HIS A 82 13.52 8.90 2.26
CA HIS A 82 14.16 9.66 3.34
C HIS A 82 15.69 9.62 3.21
N ASN A 83 16.26 8.43 3.00
CA ASN A 83 17.69 8.24 2.76
C ASN A 83 18.18 9.00 1.53
N PHE A 84 17.38 9.02 0.46
CA PHE A 84 17.69 9.77 -0.74
C PHE A 84 17.74 11.27 -0.47
N LEU A 85 16.74 11.82 0.24
CA LEU A 85 16.67 13.23 0.61
C LEU A 85 17.79 13.68 1.56
N ASP A 86 18.38 12.75 2.31
CA ASP A 86 19.52 13.07 3.18
C ASP A 86 20.77 13.47 2.42
N ASN A 87 20.91 13.06 1.15
CA ASN A 87 22.04 13.41 0.29
C ASN A 87 22.02 14.86 -0.22
N PHE A 88 20.97 15.64 0.07
CA PHE A 88 20.80 17.00 -0.45
C PHE A 88 20.84 18.03 0.67
N ASP A 89 21.43 19.20 0.43
CA ASP A 89 21.13 20.39 1.21
C ASP A 89 19.90 21.07 0.60
N ILE A 90 18.81 21.17 1.38
CA ILE A 90 17.49 21.54 0.87
C ILE A 90 17.09 22.86 1.51
N LYS A 91 16.82 23.85 0.66
CA LYS A 91 16.20 25.12 1.01
C LYS A 91 14.95 25.31 0.17
N LEU A 92 13.83 25.54 0.82
CA LEU A 92 12.58 25.83 0.13
C LEU A 92 12.59 27.30 -0.32
N LYS A 93 11.83 27.60 -1.37
CA LYS A 93 11.65 28.99 -1.79
C LYS A 93 10.78 29.70 -0.76
N ASP A 94 11.26 30.83 -0.27
CA ASP A 94 10.42 31.83 0.37
C ASP A 94 9.53 32.43 -0.71
N ASN A 95 8.22 32.17 -0.66
CA ASN A 95 7.28 32.92 -1.47
C ASN A 95 7.24 34.35 -0.90
N ILE A 96 7.90 35.29 -1.59
CA ILE A 96 7.66 36.74 -1.46
C ILE A 96 6.34 37.06 -2.17
#